data_AF-H1KWQ5-F1
#
_entry.id   AF-H1KWQ5-F1
#
_cell.length_a   1.000
_cell.length_b   1.000
_cell.length_c   1.000
_cell.angle_alpha   90.00
_cell.angle_beta   90.00
_cell.angle_gamma   90.00
#
_symmetry.space_group_name_H-M   'P 1'
#
loop_
_entity.id
_entity.type
_entity.pdbx_description
1 polymer ?
#
loop_
_entity_poly.entity_id
_entity_poly.type
_entity_poly.pdbx_seq_one_letter_code
_entity_poly.pdbx_strand_id
1 'polypeptide(L)' 'MEIVVDAIYENGILKLKKGLNLPNGCKVKVKITPKKISEKTYGILKLTDEEIKEIIEEIENGEQ' A
#
# COMPACT_ATOMS: atom_id res chain seq x y z
N MET A 1 11.94 -13.03 -13.88
CA MET A 1 12.29 -12.35 -12.61
C MET A 1 11.41 -11.12 -12.51
N GLU A 2 10.63 -10.97 -11.45
CA GLU A 2 9.79 -9.79 -11.23
C GLU A 2 10.63 -8.72 -10.51
N ILE A 3 10.67 -7.51 -11.05
CA ILE A 3 11.41 -6.38 -10.48
C ILE A 3 10.40 -5.30 -10.10
N VAL A 4 10.30 -4.98 -8.82
CA VAL A 4 9.43 -3.92 -8.30
C VAL A 4 10.30 -2.72 -7.92
N VAL A 5 9.98 -1.56 -8.47
CA VAL A 5 10.69 -0.31 -8.19
C VAL A 5 9.69 0.77 -7.82
N ASP A 6 10.01 1.53 -6.78
CA ASP A 6 9.19 2.68 -6.38
C ASP A 6 9.24 3.78 -7.42
N ALA A 7 8.07 4.36 -7.69
CA ALA A 7 7.91 5.49 -8.58
C ALA A 7 6.97 6.52 -7.97
N ILE A 8 7.10 7.77 -8.41
CA ILE A 8 6.18 8.85 -8.10
C ILE A 8 5.50 9.26 -9.41
N TYR A 9 4.17 9.38 -9.38
CA TYR A 9 3.40 9.91 -10.50
C TYR A 9 3.09 11.38 -10.26
N GLU A 10 3.66 12.25 -11.08
CA GLU A 10 3.52 13.71 -10.97
C GLU A 10 3.31 14.32 -12.36
N ASN A 11 2.30 15.18 -12.50
CA ASN A 11 2.01 15.92 -13.73
C ASN A 11 1.89 15.04 -14.99
N GLY A 12 1.28 13.85 -14.86
CA GLY A 12 1.11 12.94 -15.99
C GLY A 12 2.31 12.04 -16.29
N ILE A 13 3.39 12.14 -15.50
CA ILE A 13 4.66 11.44 -15.74
C ILE A 13 4.98 10.51 -14.56
N LEU A 14 5.28 9.24 -14.86
CA LEU A 14 5.77 8.28 -13.88
C LEU A 14 7.30 8.37 -13.77
N LYS A 15 7.79 8.87 -12.63
CA LYS A 15 9.23 9.03 -12.34
C LYS A 15 9.70 7.93 -11.39
N LEU A 16 10.66 7.12 -11.81
CA LEU A 16 11.26 6.10 -10.95
C LEU A 16 12.13 6.76 -9.87
N LYS A 17 12.07 6.28 -8.62
CA LYS A 17 12.95 6.75 -7.54
C LYS A 17 14.37 6.20 -7.67
N LYS A 18 14.53 5.05 -8.32
CA LYS A 18 15.81 4.41 -8.60
C LYS A 18 15.88 4.00 -10.07
N GLY A 19 17.06 4.10 -10.66
CA GLY A 19 17.29 3.67 -12.03
C GLY A 19 17.08 2.16 -12.21
N LEU A 20 16.58 1.77 -13.38
CA LEU A 20 16.45 0.38 -13.79
C LEU A 20 17.60 0.03 -14.73
N ASN A 21 18.31 -1.06 -14.44
CA ASN A 21 19.33 -1.59 -15.35
C ASN A 21 18.68 -2.52 -16.39
N LEU A 22 17.95 -1.93 -17.34
CA LEU A 22 17.29 -2.66 -18.43
C LEU A 22 17.96 -2.33 -19.77
N PRO A 23 18.00 -3.30 -20.72
CA PRO A 23 18.51 -3.04 -22.06
C PRO A 23 17.73 -1.92 -22.77
N ASN A 24 18.43 -1.14 -23.59
CA ASN A 24 17.80 -0.10 -24.41
C ASN A 24 16.72 -0.70 -25.32
N GLY A 25 15.57 -0.03 -25.38
CA GLY A 25 14.41 -0.49 -26.17
C GLY A 25 13.58 -1.61 -25.52
N CYS A 26 13.88 -2.00 -24.28
CA CYS A 26 13.08 -2.99 -23.55
C CYS A 26 11.64 -2.48 -23.33
N LYS A 27 10.66 -3.24 -23.82
CA LYS A 27 9.24 -2.96 -23.55
C LYS A 27 8.86 -3.51 -22.18
N VAL A 28 8.28 -2.65 -21.35
CA VAL A 28 7.82 -3.01 -20.01
C VAL A 28 6.32 -2.76 -19.87
N LYS A 29 5.68 -3.45 -18.92
CA LYS A 29 4.31 -3.19 -18.50
C LYS A 29 4.33 -2.55 -17.12
N VAL A 30 3.47 -1.55 -16.91
CA VAL A 30 3.26 -0.93 -15.60
C VAL A 30 2.04 -1.57 -14.96
N LYS A 31 2.19 -2.03 -13.72
CA LYS A 31 1.08 -2.48 -12.89
C LYS A 31 0.91 -1.50 -11.75
N ILE A 32 -0.28 -0.93 -11.62
CA ILE A 32 -0.63 -0.09 -10.48
C ILE A 32 -1.18 -1.00 -9.38
N THR A 33 -0.47 -1.09 -8.27
CA THR A 33 -0.95 -1.82 -7.09
C THR A 33 -1.58 -0.81 -6.13
N PRO A 34 -2.90 -0.82 -5.93
CA PRO A 34 -3.51 0.03 -4.92
C PRO A 34 -2.93 -0.35 -3.55
N LYS A 35 -2.49 0.66 -2.77
CA LYS A 35 -2.10 0.42 -1.37
C LYS A 35 -3.29 -0.18 -0.63
N LYS A 36 -3.09 -1.29 0.06
CA LYS A 36 -4.14 -1.84 0.93
C LYS A 36 -4.40 -0.83 2.04
N ILE A 37 -5.66 -0.68 2.46
CA ILE A 37 -6.05 0.21 3.56
C ILE A 37 -5.27 -0.15 4.84
N SER A 38 -4.96 -1.43 5.03
CA SER A 38 -4.10 -1.96 6.10
C SER A 38 -2.68 -1.36 6.14
N GLU A 39 -2.20 -0.74 5.07
CA GLU A 39 -0.89 -0.05 5.03
C GLU A 39 -1.01 1.47 5.24
N LYS A 40 -2.22 2.04 5.23
CA LYS A 40 -2.48 3.48 5.41
C LYS A 40 -2.77 3.86 6.85
N THR A 41 -3.19 2.92 7.68
CA THR A 41 -3.49 3.17 9.09
C THR A 41 -2.20 3.23 9.91
N TYR A 42 -1.99 4.39 10.55
CA TYR A 42 -1.03 4.62 11.62
C TYR A 42 -0.96 3.43 12.58
N GLY A 43 0.19 2.76 12.65
CA GLY A 43 0.44 1.65 13.57
C GLY A 43 -0.02 0.30 13.02
N ILE A 44 0.93 -0.63 12.86
CA ILE A 44 0.62 -2.05 12.81
C ILE A 44 0.10 -2.40 14.20
N LEU A 45 -1.20 -2.26 14.43
CA LEU A 45 -1.87 -2.87 15.55
C LEU A 45 -1.99 -4.35 15.21
N LYS A 46 -1.05 -5.16 15.74
CA LYS A 46 -1.19 -6.62 15.75
C LYS A 46 -2.23 -6.98 16.81
N LEU A 47 -3.49 -6.70 16.50
CA LEU A 47 -4.62 -7.11 17.30
C LEU A 47 -5.09 -8.47 16.78
N THR A 48 -5.42 -9.33 17.73
CA THR A 48 -6.15 -10.58 17.48
C THR A 48 -7.59 -10.27 17.09
N ASP A 49 -8.25 -11.23 16.45
CA ASP A 49 -9.67 -11.10 16.07
C ASP A 49 -10.59 -10.86 17.28
N GLU A 50 -10.16 -11.27 18.49
CA GLU A 50 -10.87 -11.05 19.75
C GLU A 50 -10.78 -9.57 20.17
N GLU A 51 -9.57 -9.01 20.20
CA GLU A 51 -9.37 -7.59 20.54
C GLU A 51 -10.07 -6.66 19.54
N ILE A 52 -10.14 -7.04 18.27
CA ILE A 52 -10.88 -6.27 17.26
C ILE A 52 -12.38 -6.29 17.55
N LYS A 53 -12.93 -7.42 17.99
CA LYS A 53 -14.36 -7.53 18.34
C LYS A 53 -14.72 -6.71 19.58
N GLU A 54 -13.87 -6.75 20.61
CA GLU A 54 -14.09 -5.94 21.82
C GLU A 54 -14.11 -4.45 21.50
N ILE A 55 -13.19 -3.98 20.65
CA ILE A 55 -13.18 -2.57 20.21
C ILE A 55 -14.45 -2.22 19.42
N ILE A 56 -14.91 -3.11 18.52
CA ILE A 56 -16.13 -2.88 17.75
C ILE A 56 -17.35 -2.83 18.69
N GLU A 57 -17.44 -3.76 19.65
CA GLU A 57 -18.51 -3.78 20.65
C GLU A 57 -18.49 -2.53 21.54
N GLU A 58 -17.31 -2.04 21.93
CA GLU A 58 -17.18 -0.78 22.69
C GLU A 58 -17.66 0.42 21.87
N ILE A 59 -17.32 0.50 20.59
CA ILE A 59 -17.78 1.58 19.69
C ILE A 59 -19.30 1.51 19.47
N GLU A 60 -19.84 0.31 19.27
CA GLU A 60 -21.27 0.09 19.00
C GLU A 60 -22.13 0.29 20.25
N ASN A 61 -21.60 0.00 21.44
CA ASN A 61 -22.28 0.21 22.72
C ASN A 61 -21.91 1.54 23.39
N GLY A 62 -21.04 2.34 22.78
CA GLY A 62 -20.43 3.54 23.33
C GLY A 62 -21.12 4.86 22.96
N GLU A 63 -22.44 4.94 23.15
CA GLU A 63 -23.15 6.17 23.53
C GLU A 63 -24.37 5.79 24.40
N GLN A 64 -24.16 5.71 25.72
CA GLN A 64 -25.20 5.95 26.74
C GLN A 64 -24.72 7.02 27.71
#